data_AF-A0A914NNJ0-F1
#
_entry.id   AF-A0A914NNJ0-F1
#
_cell.length_a   1.000
_cell.length_b   1.000
_cell.length_c   1.000
_cell.angle_alpha   90.00
_cell.angle_beta   90.00
_cell.angle_gamma   90.00
#
_symmetry.space_group_name_H-M   'P 1'
#
loop_
_entity.id
_entity.type
_entity.pdbx_description
1 polymer ?
#
loop_
_entity_poly.entity_id
_entity_poly.type
_entity_poly.pdbx_seq_one_letter_code
_entity_poly.pdbx_strand_id
1 'polypeptide(L)'
;MRFGYGVCERSDGFRYAGEWLDNRKHGYGVTFFRDGTKEEGRYKHNVFVSSARRKGVLFPCSTKLRHRVEIYAEHARQAADMDLAAQRVEIVTSRTMTARERADASVEAAVEQGMMETMSVFMMHSLILVLNSPA
;
A
#
# COMPACT_ATOMS: atom_id res chain seq x y z
N MET A 1 -4.59 20.22 -50.51
CA MET A 1 -5.69 19.43 -49.92
C MET A 1 -5.23 18.99 -48.54
N ARG A 2 -5.95 19.33 -47.46
CA ARG A 2 -5.52 18.99 -46.09
C ARG A 2 -6.10 17.62 -45.70
N PHE A 3 -5.24 16.73 -45.24
CA PHE A 3 -5.56 15.39 -44.76
C PHE A 3 -4.76 15.09 -43.48
N GLY A 4 -5.38 14.39 -42.53
CA GLY A 4 -4.76 14.06 -41.25
C GLY A 4 -4.86 15.20 -40.23
N TYR A 5 -3.99 15.22 -39.23
CA TYR A 5 -4.03 16.24 -38.18
C TYR A 5 -3.41 17.56 -38.65
N GLY A 6 -4.03 18.68 -38.32
CA GLY A 6 -3.51 20.00 -38.67
C GLY A 6 -4.13 21.14 -37.88
N VAL A 7 -3.42 22.26 -37.86
CA VAL A 7 -3.87 23.50 -37.22
C VAL A 7 -4.21 24.54 -38.29
N CYS A 8 -5.33 25.22 -38.12
CA CYS A 8 -5.72 26.37 -38.92
C CYS A 8 -5.95 27.53 -37.96
N GLU A 9 -5.24 28.62 -38.19
CA GLU A 9 -5.34 29.86 -37.44
C GLU A 9 -5.71 30.97 -38.41
N ARG A 10 -6.64 31.83 -37.99
CA ARG A 10 -7.02 33.06 -38.70
C ARG A 10 -6.56 34.27 -37.89
N SER A 11 -6.29 35.36 -38.59
CA SER A 11 -6.01 36.69 -38.01
C SER A 11 -7.07 37.16 -37.02
N ASP A 12 -8.30 36.67 -37.15
CA ASP A 12 -9.46 37.06 -36.33
C ASP A 12 -9.47 36.40 -34.94
N GLY A 13 -8.44 35.64 -34.57
CA GLY A 13 -8.35 34.89 -33.31
C GLY A 13 -9.06 33.53 -33.32
N PHE A 14 -9.60 33.13 -34.48
CA PHE A 14 -10.17 31.80 -34.67
C PHE A 14 -9.08 30.77 -34.89
N ARG A 15 -9.05 29.70 -34.09
CA ARG A 15 -8.09 28.60 -34.25
C ARG A 15 -8.79 27.25 -34.20
N TYR A 16 -8.50 26.37 -35.15
CA TYR A 16 -8.91 24.97 -35.11
C TYR A 16 -7.69 24.07 -35.11
N ALA A 17 -7.62 23.14 -34.15
CA ALA A 17 -6.60 22.10 -34.08
C ALA A 17 -7.31 20.74 -34.04
N GLY A 18 -7.11 19.90 -35.06
CA GLY A 18 -7.83 18.64 -35.17
C GLY A 18 -7.58 17.92 -36.48
N GLU A 19 -8.36 16.88 -36.72
CA GLU A 19 -8.27 16.10 -37.96
C GLU A 19 -8.96 16.83 -39.13
N TRP A 20 -8.39 16.62 -40.31
CA TRP A 20 -8.81 17.17 -41.59
C TRP A 20 -8.98 16.03 -42.59
N LEU A 21 -10.03 16.13 -43.39
CA LEU A 21 -10.30 15.23 -44.51
C LEU A 21 -10.81 16.10 -45.65
N ASP A 22 -10.11 16.08 -46.78
CA ASP A 22 -10.49 16.83 -47.98
C ASP A 22 -10.72 18.32 -47.69
N ASN A 23 -9.76 18.95 -46.98
CA ASN A 23 -9.84 20.36 -46.59
C ASN A 23 -11.04 20.74 -45.70
N ARG A 24 -11.74 19.76 -45.13
CA ARG A 24 -12.82 19.95 -44.15
C ARG A 24 -12.42 19.40 -42.80
N LYS A 25 -12.95 20.00 -41.74
CA LYS A 25 -12.82 19.48 -40.38
C LYS A 25 -13.50 18.12 -40.30
N HIS A 26 -12.77 17.14 -39.81
CA HIS A 26 -13.22 15.78 -39.62
C HIS A 26 -12.67 15.22 -38.31
N GLY A 27 -13.15 14.07 -37.87
CA GLY A 27 -12.59 13.37 -36.71
C GLY A 27 -12.66 14.20 -35.43
N TYR A 28 -11.67 14.06 -34.55
CA TYR A 28 -11.59 14.82 -33.31
C TYR A 28 -10.87 16.16 -33.52
N GLY A 29 -11.40 17.22 -32.92
CA GLY A 29 -10.78 18.53 -32.96
C GLY A 29 -11.25 19.49 -31.89
N VAL A 30 -10.47 20.56 -31.72
CA VAL A 30 -10.74 21.67 -30.81
C VAL A 30 -10.79 22.96 -31.62
N THR A 31 -11.94 23.63 -31.58
CA THR A 31 -12.11 24.98 -32.10
C THR A 31 -12.00 25.98 -30.94
N PHE A 32 -11.17 27.00 -31.10
CA PHE A 32 -11.06 28.17 -30.24
C PHE A 32 -11.72 29.34 -30.96
N PHE A 33 -12.69 29.96 -30.30
CA PHE A 33 -13.38 31.14 -30.81
C PHE A 33 -12.77 32.40 -30.23
N ARG A 34 -13.02 33.53 -30.91
CA ARG A 34 -12.57 34.86 -30.48
C ARG A 34 -13.09 35.25 -29.10
N ASP A 35 -14.27 34.74 -28.74
CA ASP A 35 -14.92 35.01 -27.45
C ASP A 35 -14.27 34.25 -26.28
N GLY A 36 -13.16 33.53 -26.54
CA GLY A 36 -12.46 32.70 -25.54
C GLY A 36 -13.14 31.36 -25.27
N THR A 37 -14.29 31.10 -25.89
CA THR A 37 -14.96 29.81 -25.82
C THR A 37 -14.18 28.76 -26.62
N LYS A 38 -14.19 27.52 -26.14
CA LYS A 38 -13.59 26.37 -26.82
C LYS A 38 -14.62 25.27 -27.03
N GLU A 39 -14.66 24.75 -28.25
CA GLU A 39 -15.47 23.60 -28.63
C GLU A 39 -14.58 22.42 -28.96
N GLU A 40 -14.51 21.48 -28.01
CA GLU A 40 -13.79 20.22 -28.11
C GLU A 40 -14.78 19.11 -28.45
N GLY A 41 -14.53 18.35 -29.52
CA GLY A 41 -15.47 17.33 -29.95
C GLY A 41 -15.19 16.73 -31.33
N ARG A 42 -16.19 15.98 -31.82
CA ARG A 42 -16.11 15.31 -33.13
C ARG A 42 -16.72 16.17 -34.23
N TYR A 43 -16.02 16.28 -35.35
CA TYR A 43 -16.43 16.96 -36.57
C TYR A 43 -16.66 15.95 -37.70
N LYS A 44 -17.68 16.19 -38.53
CA LYS A 44 -17.93 15.45 -39.77
C LYS A 44 -18.26 16.44 -40.87
N HIS A 45 -17.35 16.60 -41.84
CA HIS A 45 -17.50 17.51 -42.98
C HIS A 45 -17.86 18.95 -42.57
N ASN A 46 -17.09 19.51 -41.63
CA ASN A 46 -17.32 20.83 -41.00
C ASN A 46 -18.52 20.95 -40.05
N VAL A 47 -19.32 19.89 -39.86
CA VAL A 47 -20.42 19.89 -38.89
C VAL A 47 -19.92 19.34 -37.56
N PHE A 48 -20.16 20.08 -36.47
CA PHE A 48 -19.89 19.62 -35.12
C PHE A 48 -20.97 18.63 -34.67
N VAL A 49 -20.59 17.37 -34.45
CA VAL A 49 -21.53 16.27 -34.18
C VAL A 49 -21.71 16.07 -32.68
N SER A 50 -20.64 16.15 -31.90
CA SER A 50 -20.68 15.87 -30.47
C SER A 50 -19.64 16.71 -29.75
N SER A 51 -20.08 17.49 -28.76
CA SER A 51 -19.16 18.06 -27.78
C SER A 51 -18.66 16.95 -26.88
N ALA A 52 -17.39 16.60 -27.04
CA ALA A 52 -16.69 15.81 -26.05
C ALA A 52 -16.41 16.74 -24.86
N ARG A 53 -17.48 17.16 -24.15
CA ARG A 53 -17.31 17.80 -22.85
C ARG A 53 -16.44 16.85 -22.04
N ARG A 54 -15.28 17.35 -21.64
CA ARG A 54 -14.35 16.65 -20.76
C ARG A 54 -15.13 16.06 -19.59
N LYS A 55 -15.33 14.75 -19.64
CA LYS A 55 -15.14 13.93 -18.45
C LYS A 55 -13.63 13.88 -18.26
N GLY A 56 -13.10 14.99 -17.76
CA GLY A 56 -11.71 15.18 -17.40
C GLY A 56 -11.39 14.29 -16.22
N VAL A 57 -11.22 13.01 -16.50
CA VAL A 57 -10.44 12.04 -15.75
C VAL A 57 -10.01 11.07 -16.84
N LEU A 58 -8.79 10.57 -16.78
CA LEU A 58 -8.43 9.33 -17.45
C LEU A 58 -9.36 8.25 -16.88
N PHE A 59 -10.61 8.17 -17.31
CA PHE A 59 -11.52 7.11 -16.89
C PHE A 59 -10.92 5.85 -17.51
N PRO A 60 -10.53 4.83 -16.72
CA PRO A 60 -10.42 3.50 -17.25
C PRO A 60 -11.87 3.10 -17.61
N CYS A 61 -12.27 3.48 -18.83
CA CYS A 61 -13.59 3.23 -19.40
C CYS A 61 -13.77 1.76 -19.78
N SER A 62 -12.74 0.93 -19.63
CA SER A 62 -12.91 -0.52 -19.55
C SER A 62 -13.06 -0.92 -18.09
N THR A 63 -14.22 -1.44 -17.72
CA THR A 63 -14.50 -2.04 -16.40
C THR A 63 -13.41 -3.05 -16.00
N LYS A 64 -12.88 -3.79 -16.98
CA LYS A 64 -11.77 -4.74 -16.80
C LYS A 64 -10.47 -4.07 -16.35
N LEU A 65 -10.13 -2.90 -16.89
CA LEU A 65 -8.88 -2.21 -16.53
C LEU A 65 -8.97 -1.64 -15.11
N ARG A 66 -10.12 -1.06 -14.75
CA ARG A 66 -10.36 -0.53 -13.41
C ARG A 66 -10.23 -1.63 -12.35
N HIS A 67 -10.89 -2.75 -12.59
CA HIS A 67 -10.85 -3.90 -11.69
C HIS A 67 -9.43 -4.47 -11.56
N ARG A 68 -8.68 -4.55 -12.66
CA ARG A 68 -7.27 -4.97 -12.62
C ARG A 68 -6.42 -4.02 -11.78
N VAL A 69 -6.51 -2.72 -12.03
CA VAL A 69 -5.75 -1.71 -11.27
C VAL A 69 -6.10 -1.75 -9.79
N GLU A 70 -7.39 -1.92 -9.46
CA GLU A 70 -7.87 -2.03 -8.08
C GLU A 70 -7.32 -3.28 -7.39
N ILE A 71 -7.37 -4.44 -8.05
CA ILE A 71 -6.79 -5.69 -7.54
C ILE A 71 -5.28 -5.56 -7.32
N TYR A 72 -4.52 -5.02 -8.28
CA TYR A 72 -3.07 -4.84 -8.10
C TYR A 72 -2.74 -3.86 -6.96
N ALA A 73 -3.52 -2.78 -6.81
CA ALA A 73 -3.36 -1.83 -5.71
C ALA A 73 -3.71 -2.46 -4.35
N GLU A 74 -4.73 -3.33 -4.31
CA GLU A 74 -5.09 -4.08 -3.11
C GLU A 74 -4.00 -5.08 -2.71
N HIS A 75 -3.48 -5.88 -3.64
CA HIS A 75 -2.37 -6.79 -3.36
C HIS A 75 -1.13 -6.06 -2.84
N ALA A 76 -0.80 -4.89 -3.40
CA ALA A 76 0.32 -4.08 -2.92
C ALA A 76 0.10 -3.57 -1.48
N ARG A 77 -1.12 -3.14 -1.13
CA ARG A 77 -1.47 -2.73 0.24
C ARG A 77 -1.41 -3.90 1.21
N GLN A 78 -1.99 -5.04 0.85
CA GLN A 78 -1.97 -6.25 1.69
C GLN A 78 -0.54 -6.72 1.95
N ALA A 79 0.36 -6.69 0.97
CA ALA A 79 1.77 -7.04 1.17
C ALA A 79 2.46 -6.11 2.19
N ALA A 80 2.24 -4.80 2.07
CA ALA A 80 2.78 -3.82 3.03
C ALA A 80 2.21 -4.02 4.45
N ASP A 81 0.92 -4.35 4.56
CA ASP A 81 0.29 -4.64 5.85
C ASP A 81 0.80 -5.96 6.47
N MET A 82 1.10 -6.97 5.65
CA MET A 82 1.68 -8.25 6.09
C MET A 82 3.10 -8.10 6.64
N ASP A 83 3.93 -7.24 6.05
CA ASP A 83 5.29 -6.98 6.57
C ASP A 83 5.23 -6.32 7.95
N LEU A 84 4.30 -5.37 8.15
CA LEU A 84 4.04 -4.76 9.45
C LEU A 84 3.45 -5.76 10.44
N ALA A 85 2.57 -6.65 10.00
CA ALA A 85 2.00 -7.70 10.84
C ALA A 85 3.08 -8.69 11.31
N ALA A 86 4.00 -9.12 10.43
CA ALA A 86 5.09 -10.02 10.77
C ALA A 86 6.02 -9.41 11.84
N GLN A 87 6.41 -8.14 11.69
CA GLN A 87 7.20 -7.43 12.70
C GLN A 87 6.49 -7.36 14.05
N ARG A 88 5.17 -7.12 14.05
CA ARG A 88 4.37 -7.09 15.29
C ARG A 88 4.34 -8.45 15.97
N VAL A 89 4.18 -9.54 15.22
CA VAL A 89 4.22 -10.91 15.76
C VAL A 89 5.60 -11.22 16.34
N GLU A 90 6.67 -10.85 15.65
CA GLU A 90 8.04 -11.05 16.13
C GLU A 90 8.30 -10.30 17.44
N ILE A 91 7.92 -9.01 17.52
CA ILE A 91 8.05 -8.21 18.75
C ILE A 91 7.28 -8.85 19.92
N VAL A 92 6.05 -9.31 19.68
CA VAL A 92 5.26 -10.00 20.71
C VAL A 92 5.95 -11.30 21.12
N THR A 93 6.44 -12.09 20.17
CA THR A 93 7.14 -13.36 20.42
C THR A 93 8.40 -13.13 21.25
N SER A 94 9.26 -12.18 20.88
CA SER A 94 10.46 -11.82 21.67
C SER A 94 10.12 -11.35 23.08
N ARG A 95 9.04 -10.58 23.25
CA ARG A 95 8.57 -10.15 24.58
C ARG A 95 8.05 -11.32 25.41
N THR A 96 7.33 -12.26 24.81
CA THR A 96 6.88 -13.46 25.51
C THR A 96 8.03 -14.40 25.86
N MET A 97 9.03 -14.53 24.99
CA MET A 97 10.24 -15.33 25.24
C MET A 97 11.02 -14.78 26.43
N THR A 98 11.32 -13.49 26.45
CA THR A 98 12.05 -12.85 27.56
C THR A 98 11.29 -12.89 28.89
N ALA A 99 9.96 -12.72 28.86
CA ALA A 99 9.13 -12.88 30.04
C ALA A 99 9.17 -14.32 30.57
N ARG A 100 9.13 -15.31 29.67
CA ARG A 100 9.20 -16.73 30.00
C ARG A 100 10.57 -17.13 30.55
N GLU A 101 11.65 -16.72 29.91
CA GLU A 101 13.02 -16.96 30.39
C GLU A 101 13.24 -16.42 31.82
N ARG A 102 12.71 -15.23 32.12
CA ARG A 102 12.77 -14.66 33.48
C ARG A 102 11.95 -15.46 34.49
N ALA A 103 10.78 -15.96 34.10
CA ALA A 103 9.97 -16.83 34.95
C ALA A 103 10.70 -18.17 35.20
N ASP A 104 11.20 -18.81 34.15
CA ASP A 104 11.92 -20.08 34.25
C ASP A 104 13.19 -19.94 35.12
N ALA A 105 13.96 -18.85 34.96
CA ALA A 105 15.12 -18.57 35.81
C ALA A 105 14.76 -18.35 37.29
N SER A 106 13.61 -17.72 37.57
CA SER A 106 13.14 -17.55 38.95
C SER A 106 12.71 -18.87 39.59
N VAL A 107 12.15 -19.78 38.80
CA VAL A 107 11.76 -21.12 39.24
C VAL A 107 13.00 -21.96 39.53
N GLU A 108 13.99 -21.94 38.64
CA GLU A 108 15.25 -22.69 38.84
C GLU A 108 15.98 -22.21 40.10
N ALA A 109 16.09 -20.89 40.30
CA ALA A 109 16.71 -20.33 41.50
C ALA A 109 15.99 -20.74 42.80
N ALA A 110 14.65 -20.86 42.77
CA ALA A 110 13.89 -21.33 43.93
C ALA A 110 14.11 -22.83 44.20
N VAL A 111 14.25 -23.64 43.16
CA VAL A 111 14.58 -25.08 43.29
C VAL A 111 15.98 -25.26 43.86
N GLU A 112 16.97 -24.54 43.36
CA GLU A 112 18.34 -24.56 43.89
C GLU A 112 18.38 -24.13 45.36
N GLN A 113 17.66 -23.08 45.73
CA GLN A 113 17.56 -22.64 47.14
C GLN A 113 16.92 -23.72 48.02
N GLY A 114 15.83 -24.36 47.58
CA GLY A 114 15.20 -25.46 48.31
C GLY A 114 16.12 -26.68 48.48
N MET A 115 16.92 -27.01 47.46
CA MET A 115 17.94 -28.06 47.56
C MET A 115 19.04 -27.69 48.56
N MET A 116 19.51 -26.44 48.56
CA MET A 116 20.52 -25.97 49.51
C MET A 116 20.00 -25.96 50.96
N GLU A 117 18.75 -25.53 51.18
CA GLU A 117 18.12 -25.56 52.50
C GLU A 117 17.95 -27.00 53.01
N THR A 118 17.47 -27.91 52.17
CA THR A 118 17.32 -29.33 52.56
C THR A 118 18.65 -30.01 52.84
N MET A 119 19.68 -29.74 52.05
CA MET A 119 21.04 -30.24 52.30
C MET A 119 21.64 -29.64 53.59
N SER A 120 21.40 -28.36 53.86
CA SER A 120 21.84 -27.69 55.10
C SER A 120 21.21 -28.32 56.33
N VAL A 121 19.90 -28.57 56.30
CA VAL A 121 19.18 -29.26 57.38
C VAL A 121 19.74 -30.66 57.60
N PHE A 122 20.04 -31.40 56.53
CA PHE A 122 20.60 -32.75 56.62
C PHE A 122 22.02 -32.78 57.19
N MET A 123 22.88 -31.83 56.80
CA MET A 123 24.23 -31.68 57.37
C MET A 123 24.18 -31.31 58.86
N MET A 124 23.31 -30.37 59.26
CA MET A 124 23.13 -29.99 60.66
C MET A 124 22.66 -31.18 61.50
N HIS A 125 21.68 -31.95 61.01
CA HIS A 125 21.18 -33.14 61.71
C HIS A 125 22.27 -34.22 61.85
N SER A 126 23.08 -34.43 60.81
CA SER A 126 24.19 -35.37 60.83
C SER A 126 25.30 -34.93 61.80
N LEU A 127 25.60 -33.63 61.85
CA LEU A 127 26.57 -33.07 62.80
C LEU A 127 26.10 -33.21 64.26
N ILE A 128 24.82 -32.99 64.53
CA ILE A 128 24.22 -33.20 65.87
C ILE A 128 24.32 -34.66 66.30
N LEU A 129 24.10 -35.60 65.38
CA LEU A 129 24.25 -37.04 65.63
C LEU A 129 25.71 -37.42 65.94
N VAL A 130 26.67 -36.87 65.21
CA VAL A 130 28.10 -37.09 65.45
C VAL A 130 28.54 -36.49 66.80
N LEU A 131 28.04 -35.30 67.17
CA LEU A 131 28.37 -34.64 68.44
C LEU A 131 27.71 -35.28 69.68
N ASN A 132 26.57 -35.97 69.53
CA ASN A 132 25.88 -36.68 70.61
C ASN A 132 26.25 -38.18 70.70
N SER A 133 27.21 -38.66 69.91
CA SER A 133 27.65 -40.05 69.99
C SER A 133 28.54 -40.24 71.22
N PRO A 134 28.17 -41.11 72.19
CA PRO A 134 28.97 -41.33 73.39
C PRO A 134 30.30 -42.03 73.04
N ALA A 135 31.37 -41.54 73.67
CA ALA A 135 32.73 -42.07 73.56
C ALA A 135 32.89 -43.48 74.16
#